data_AF-A0A7X7SZ27-F1
#
_entry.id   AF-A0A7X7SZ27-F1
#
_cell.length_a   1.000
_cell.length_b   1.000
_cell.length_c   1.000
_cell.angle_alpha   90.00
_cell.angle_beta   90.00
_cell.angle_gamma   90.00
#
_symmetry.space_group_name_H-M   'P 1'
#
loop_
_entity.id
_entity.type
_entity.pdbx_description
1 polymer ?
#
loop_
_entity_poly.entity_id
_entity_poly.type
_entity_poly.pdbx_seq_one_letter_code
_entity_poly.pdbx_strand_id
1 'polypeptide(L)'
;RTVDKSWDDHNFDAVAATLTQVMDYYYSRTYTWHIERVLVVGGGSVAKDLCQYRELQTGAEVKEVTPQLLKVKYDEGHDFHASLYYKCLGAAIRED
;
A
#
# COMPACT_ATOMS: atom_id res chain seq x y z
N ARG A 1 -9.36 17.17 -20.88
CA ARG A 1 -10.33 16.71 -19.84
C ARG A 1 -9.61 16.88 -18.51
N THR A 2 -9.87 17.99 -17.81
CA THR A 2 -9.23 18.30 -16.53
C THR A 2 -9.84 17.36 -15.50
N VAL A 3 -9.06 16.41 -14.98
CA VAL A 3 -9.52 15.52 -13.91
C VAL A 3 -9.53 16.35 -12.64
N ASP A 4 -10.71 16.48 -12.05
CA ASP A 4 -10.92 17.16 -10.78
C ASP A 4 -10.08 16.46 -9.69
N LYS A 5 -9.23 17.23 -9.02
CA LYS A 5 -8.31 16.77 -7.96
C LYS A 5 -8.91 16.98 -6.56
N SER A 6 -10.24 16.98 -6.43
CA SER A 6 -10.92 17.08 -5.13
C SER A 6 -10.73 15.86 -4.20
N TRP A 7 -9.66 15.08 -4.38
CA TRP A 7 -9.41 13.79 -3.73
C TRP A 7 -8.68 13.90 -2.38
N ASP A 8 -8.30 15.10 -1.95
CA ASP A 8 -7.15 15.23 -1.05
C ASP A 8 -7.39 14.85 0.42
N ASP A 9 -8.55 15.13 1.05
CA ASP A 9 -8.67 14.92 2.50
C ASP A 9 -9.76 13.92 2.93
N HIS A 10 -10.94 13.95 2.29
CA HIS A 10 -12.08 13.11 2.71
C HIS A 10 -11.87 11.61 2.42
N ASN A 11 -10.90 11.27 1.57
CA ASN A 11 -10.61 9.89 1.22
C ASN A 11 -9.60 9.23 2.18
N PHE A 12 -8.79 10.02 2.89
CA PHE A 12 -7.80 9.48 3.81
C PHE A 12 -8.49 8.88 5.03
N ASP A 13 -9.51 9.51 5.60
CA ASP A 13 -10.25 8.92 6.72
C ASP A 13 -11.00 7.65 6.31
N ALA A 14 -11.65 7.67 5.14
CA ALA A 14 -12.40 6.53 4.63
C ALA A 14 -11.53 5.28 4.45
N VAL A 15 -10.33 5.45 3.88
CA VAL A 15 -9.38 4.35 3.70
C VAL A 15 -8.77 3.91 5.05
N ALA A 16 -8.64 4.80 6.05
CA ALA A 16 -8.24 4.42 7.42
C ALA A 16 -9.29 3.52 8.06
N ALA A 17 -10.54 3.99 8.05
CA ALA A 17 -11.66 3.27 8.62
C ALA A 17 -11.81 1.88 7.98
N THR A 18 -11.66 1.80 6.65
CA THR A 18 -11.69 0.53 5.93
C THR A 18 -10.54 -0.39 6.35
N LEU A 19 -9.31 0.12 6.48
CA LEU A 19 -8.17 -0.67 6.92
C LEU A 19 -8.36 -1.20 8.35
N THR A 20 -8.80 -0.36 9.28
CA THR A 20 -9.10 -0.75 10.66
C THR A 20 -10.19 -1.83 10.72
N GLN A 21 -11.27 -1.69 9.95
CA GLN A 21 -12.32 -2.70 9.87
C GLN A 21 -11.80 -4.06 9.38
N VAL A 22 -10.89 -4.06 8.40
CA VAL A 22 -10.25 -5.29 7.92
C VAL A 22 -9.36 -5.89 9.01
N MET A 23 -8.54 -5.08 9.69
CA MET A 23 -7.70 -5.55 10.79
C MET A 23 -8.53 -6.19 11.91
N ASP A 24 -9.59 -5.51 12.36
CA ASP A 24 -10.51 -6.01 13.39
C ASP A 24 -11.16 -7.33 12.98
N TYR A 25 -11.52 -7.47 11.69
CA TYR A 25 -12.01 -8.73 11.16
C TYR A 25 -10.98 -9.87 11.33
N TYR A 26 -9.72 -9.65 10.96
CA TYR A 26 -8.67 -10.67 11.11
C TYR A 26 -8.39 -11.01 12.58
N TYR A 27 -8.44 -10.02 13.48
CA TYR A 27 -8.30 -10.22 14.92
C TYR A 27 -9.46 -11.04 15.50
N SER A 28 -10.70 -10.72 15.12
CA SER A 28 -11.91 -11.41 15.61
C SER A 28 -11.97 -12.89 15.22
N ARG A 29 -11.33 -13.26 14.10
CA ARG A 29 -11.27 -14.63 13.58
C ARG A 29 -10.08 -15.43 14.09
N THR A 30 -9.25 -14.84 14.95
CA THR A 30 -8.04 -15.48 15.49
C THR A 30 -7.04 -15.91 14.41
N TYR A 31 -7.11 -15.32 13.21
CA TYR A 31 -6.13 -15.57 12.14
C TYR A 31 -4.77 -14.98 12.47
N THR A 32 -4.78 -13.85 13.20
CA THR A 32 -3.59 -13.24 13.79
C THR A 32 -3.99 -12.49 15.05
N TRP A 33 -3.08 -12.37 16.00
CA TRP A 33 -3.26 -11.56 17.21
C TRP A 33 -2.89 -10.09 16.97
N HIS A 34 -2.04 -9.81 15.96
CA HIS A 34 -1.60 -8.47 15.62
C HIS A 34 -1.07 -8.42 14.18
N ILE A 35 -1.36 -7.32 13.48
CA ILE A 35 -0.78 -7.03 12.16
C ILE A 35 0.35 -6.02 12.39
N GLU A 36 1.58 -6.51 12.29
CA GLU A 36 2.78 -5.69 12.51
C GLU A 36 3.06 -4.73 11.34
N ARG A 37 2.75 -5.16 10.11
CA ARG A 37 3.09 -4.43 8.88
C ARG A 37 1.98 -4.46 7.84
N VAL A 38 1.77 -3.32 7.20
CA VAL A 38 0.91 -3.13 6.02
C VAL A 38 1.76 -2.63 4.86
N LEU A 39 1.62 -3.28 3.70
CA LEU A 39 2.28 -2.88 2.46
C LEU A 39 1.26 -2.23 1.53
N VAL A 40 1.56 -1.04 1.03
CA VAL A 40 0.68 -0.25 0.16
C VAL A 40 1.15 -0.33 -1.29
N VAL A 41 0.20 -0.60 -2.19
CA VAL A 41 0.40 -0.74 -3.64
C VAL A 41 -0.69 0.01 -4.42
N GLY A 42 -0.48 0.22 -5.71
CA GLY A 42 -1.42 0.88 -6.62
C GLY A 42 -1.31 2.40 -6.63
N GLY A 43 -2.14 3.09 -7.45
CA GLY A 43 -2.00 4.54 -7.69
C GLY A 43 -2.06 5.44 -6.45
N GLY A 44 -2.73 4.99 -5.38
CA GLY A 44 -2.75 5.71 -4.11
C GLY A 44 -1.51 5.55 -3.25
N SER A 45 -0.63 4.58 -3.53
CA SER A 45 0.56 4.33 -2.68
C SER A 45 1.56 5.49 -2.71
N VAL A 46 1.61 6.22 -3.82
CA VAL A 46 2.48 7.38 -4.03
C VAL A 46 1.89 8.68 -3.47
N ALA A 47 0.68 8.62 -2.89
CA ALA A 47 0.08 9.78 -2.26
C ALA A 47 0.92 10.20 -1.05
N LYS A 48 1.32 11.46 -1.05
CA LYS A 48 2.13 12.04 0.01
C LYS A 48 1.44 11.85 1.36
N ASP A 49 2.21 11.51 2.39
CA ASP A 49 1.79 11.38 3.79
C ASP A 49 0.74 10.27 4.06
N LEU A 50 0.26 9.53 3.06
CA LEU A 50 -0.72 8.45 3.23
C LEU A 50 -0.21 7.37 4.18
N CYS A 51 1.02 6.88 3.96
CA CYS A 51 1.60 5.83 4.80
C CYS A 51 1.72 6.29 6.25
N GLN A 52 2.31 7.46 6.48
CA GLN A 52 2.45 8.04 7.82
C GLN A 52 1.09 8.24 8.51
N TYR A 53 0.09 8.73 7.77
CA TYR A 53 -1.27 8.87 8.29
C TYR A 53 -1.85 7.52 8.75
N ARG A 54 -1.63 6.45 7.98
CA ARG A 54 -2.12 5.09 8.31
C ARG A 54 -1.40 4.47 9.49
N GLU A 55 -0.09 4.69 9.63
CA GLU A 55 0.67 4.24 10.80
C GLU A 55 0.05 4.83 12.08
N LEU A 56 -0.24 6.13 12.08
CA LEU A 56 -0.85 6.82 13.21
C LEU A 56 -2.24 6.28 13.56
N GLN A 57 -3.04 5.91 12.57
CA GLN A 57 -4.41 5.43 12.79
C GLN A 57 -4.49 3.96 13.22
N THR A 58 -3.54 3.12 12.78
CA THR A 58 -3.61 1.67 12.96
C THR A 58 -2.60 1.11 13.96
N GLY A 59 -1.53 1.84 14.26
CA GLY A 59 -0.41 1.37 15.06
C GLY A 59 0.49 0.34 14.37
N ALA A 60 0.15 -0.08 13.14
CA ALA A 60 0.99 -0.94 12.32
C ALA A 60 2.05 -0.12 11.56
N GLU A 61 3.19 -0.75 11.22
CA GLU A 61 4.15 -0.17 10.27
C GLU A 61 3.52 -0.17 8.87
N VAL A 62 3.40 0.98 8.22
CA VAL A 62 2.74 1.11 6.91
C VAL A 62 3.73 1.68 5.91
N LYS A 63 4.04 0.90 4.88
CA LYS A 63 5.07 1.26 3.89
C LYS A 63 4.60 1.02 2.47
N GLU A 64 4.99 1.92 1.57
CA GLU A 64 4.89 1.66 0.14
C GLU A 64 5.80 0.50 -0.27
N VAL A 65 5.33 -0.32 -1.21
CA VAL A 65 6.15 -1.39 -1.79
C VAL A 65 7.23 -0.81 -2.69
N THR A 66 8.49 -1.03 -2.33
CA THR A 66 9.65 -0.63 -3.12
C THR A 66 10.27 -1.81 -3.87
N PRO A 67 11.04 -1.55 -4.94
CA PRO A 67 11.79 -2.61 -5.64
C PRO A 67 12.73 -3.38 -4.71
N GLN A 68 13.37 -2.69 -3.75
CA GLN A 68 14.29 -3.28 -2.77
C GLN A 68 13.55 -4.26 -1.84
N LEU A 69 12.32 -3.91 -1.44
CA LEU A 69 11.47 -4.79 -0.63
C LEU A 69 11.11 -6.08 -1.39
N LEU A 70 10.92 -5.98 -2.71
CA LEU A 70 10.65 -7.13 -3.58
C LEU A 70 11.90 -7.87 -4.07
N LYS A 71 13.10 -7.36 -3.77
CA LYS A 71 14.38 -7.87 -4.29
C LYS A 71 14.43 -7.96 -5.83
N VAL A 72 13.71 -7.06 -6.50
CA VAL A 72 13.69 -6.97 -7.96
C VAL A 72 14.93 -6.23 -8.42
N LYS A 73 15.72 -6.86 -9.31
CA LYS A 73 16.81 -6.20 -10.03
C LYS A 73 16.21 -5.52 -11.25
N TYR A 74 16.51 -4.24 -11.43
CA TYR A 74 16.10 -3.44 -12.58
C TYR A 74 17.26 -2.57 -13.04
N ASP A 75 17.21 -2.11 -14.28
CA ASP A 75 18.25 -1.28 -14.86
C ASP A 75 18.26 0.09 -14.16
N GLU A 76 19.39 0.48 -13.55
CA GLU A 76 19.50 1.60 -12.60
C GLU A 76 19.27 2.99 -13.22
N GLY A 77 19.01 3.06 -14.53
CA GLY A 77 18.78 4.30 -15.28
C GLY A 77 17.36 4.89 -15.19
N HIS A 78 16.39 4.16 -14.62
CA HIS A 78 15.00 4.62 -14.54
C HIS A 78 14.39 4.43 -13.16
N ASP A 79 13.58 5.42 -12.74
CA ASP A 79 12.79 5.30 -11.51
C ASP A 79 11.73 4.22 -11.70
N PHE A 80 11.70 3.23 -10.81
CA PHE A 80 10.83 2.07 -10.91
C PHE A 80 9.86 2.03 -9.72
N HIS A 81 8.65 2.52 -9.93
CA HIS A 81 7.58 2.49 -8.94
C HIS A 81 6.97 1.09 -8.82
N ALA A 82 7.66 0.17 -8.13
CA ALA A 82 7.23 -1.21 -7.93
C ALA A 82 5.80 -1.34 -7.35
N SER A 83 5.40 -0.41 -6.50
CA SER A 83 4.05 -0.29 -5.94
C SER A 83 2.97 -0.15 -7.00
N LEU A 84 3.19 0.66 -8.05
CA LEU A 84 2.25 0.85 -9.16
C LEU A 84 2.14 -0.40 -10.05
N TYR A 85 3.27 -1.08 -10.24
CA TYR A 85 3.37 -2.26 -11.12
C TYR A 85 3.24 -3.60 -10.36
N TYR A 86 2.87 -3.58 -9.08
CA TYR A 86 2.89 -4.76 -8.21
C TYR A 86 2.16 -5.97 -8.80
N LYS A 87 0.98 -5.75 -9.39
CA LYS A 87 0.21 -6.81 -10.06
C LYS A 87 0.92 -7.36 -11.30
N CYS A 88 1.53 -6.49 -12.11
CA CYS A 88 2.27 -6.90 -13.31
C CYS A 88 3.52 -7.70 -12.94
N LEU A 89 4.25 -7.28 -11.91
CA LEU A 89 5.39 -8.03 -11.37
C LEU A 89 4.99 -9.45 -10.95
N GLY A 90 3.88 -9.60 -10.22
CA GLY A 90 3.38 -10.92 -9.81
C GLY A 90 2.82 -11.78 -10.96
N ALA A 91 2.47 -11.17 -12.09
CA ALA A 91 2.11 -11.91 -13.31
C ALA A 91 3.37 -12.42 -14.01
N ALA A 92 4.38 -11.56 -14.19
CA ALA A 92 5.64 -11.90 -14.85
C ALA A 92 6.39 -13.05 -14.13
N ILE A 93 6.35 -13.11 -12.79
CA ILE A 93 6.98 -14.22 -12.03
C ILE A 93 6.35 -15.60 -12.34
N ARG A 94 5.10 -15.64 -12.81
CA ARG A 94 4.40 -16.89 -13.14
C ARG A 94 4.62 -17.35 -14.58
N GLU A 95 5.18 -16.49 -15.42
CA GLU A 95 5.36 -16.76 -16.85
C GLU A 95 6.74 -17.34 -17.18
N ASP A 96 7.60 -17.54 -16.17
CA ASP A 96 8.79 -18.40 -16.18
C ASP A 96 8.50 -19.77 -15.54
#